data_AF-A0A7Y3F064-F1
#
_entry.id   AF-A0A7Y3F064-F1
#
_cell.length_a   1.000
_cell.length_b   1.000
_cell.length_c   1.000
_cell.angle_alpha   90.00
_cell.angle_beta   90.00
_cell.angle_gamma   90.00
#
_symmetry.space_group_name_H-M   'P 1'
#
loop_
_entity.id
_entity.type
_entity.pdbx_description
1 polymer ?
#
loop_
_entity_poly.entity_id
_entity_poly.type
_entity_poly.pdbx_seq_one_letter_code
_entity_poly.pdbx_strand_id
1 'polypeptide(L)'
;MQTHIFYINTDGAANMFTEDGSAVKLDENGKAAVTVDFACVRCHETGDLVELGNFAKNFHGTDDSVSQLEHIGLNPGLSGNWWGGSDRSGEGFLVEVANSSGALVLIGSFYTYDPDGNQIWLIAVGAADGSMETDVIFYINDGQKWGTDFDPADVNQVEFGTGTFTFPACDVGHVSITPNATFMGQGYGEIAYDLSRDITDYKVACPSLVLD
;
A
#
# COMPACT_ATOMS: atom_id res chain seq x y z
N MET A 1 -26.96 27.36 -3.47
CA MET A 1 -26.61 28.10 -4.71
C MET A 1 -25.71 27.21 -5.56
N GLN A 2 -25.77 27.35 -6.88
CA GLN A 2 -24.91 26.60 -7.81
C GLN A 2 -23.57 27.32 -7.98
N THR A 3 -22.49 26.54 -8.04
CA THR A 3 -21.18 27.08 -8.40
C THR A 3 -21.12 27.36 -9.90
N HIS A 4 -20.32 28.36 -10.30
CA HIS A 4 -19.94 28.60 -11.69
C HIS A 4 -18.45 28.26 -11.93
N ILE A 5 -17.85 27.56 -10.97
CA ILE A 5 -16.50 27.00 -11.05
C ILE A 5 -16.63 25.58 -11.56
N PHE A 6 -15.99 25.27 -12.69
CA PHE A 6 -16.15 24.00 -13.40
C PHE A 6 -15.02 23.00 -13.13
N TYR A 7 -13.88 23.47 -12.64
CA TYR A 7 -12.78 22.58 -12.26
C TYR A 7 -13.00 22.02 -10.86
N ILE A 8 -12.61 20.76 -10.67
CA ILE A 8 -12.60 20.10 -9.37
C ILE A 8 -11.13 19.84 -9.01
N ASN A 9 -10.72 20.29 -7.84
CA ASN A 9 -9.44 19.91 -7.24
C ASN A 9 -9.67 18.62 -6.45
N THR A 10 -9.01 17.55 -6.87
CA THR A 10 -9.14 16.20 -6.31
C THR A 10 -8.15 15.93 -5.17
N ASP A 11 -7.34 16.92 -4.76
CA ASP A 11 -6.54 16.82 -3.55
C ASP A 11 -7.46 16.90 -2.31
N GLY A 12 -7.49 15.82 -1.52
CA GLY A 12 -8.30 15.71 -0.30
C GLY A 12 -7.91 16.71 0.80
N ALA A 13 -6.70 17.28 0.75
CA ALA A 13 -6.23 18.30 1.67
C ALA A 13 -6.45 19.74 1.17
N ALA A 14 -6.94 19.92 -0.06
CA ALA A 14 -7.08 21.24 -0.66
C ALA A 14 -8.21 22.06 -0.03
N ASN A 15 -8.03 23.39 -0.05
CA ASN A 15 -9.06 24.36 0.28
C ASN A 15 -9.33 25.27 -0.94
N MET A 16 -10.59 25.40 -1.35
CA MET A 16 -11.00 26.23 -2.48
C MET A 16 -11.01 27.74 -2.18
N PHE A 17 -10.85 28.13 -0.91
CA PHE A 17 -10.78 29.52 -0.49
C PHE A 17 -9.35 29.94 -0.14
N THR A 18 -9.12 31.25 -0.16
CA THR A 18 -7.92 31.86 0.43
C THR A 18 -7.85 31.58 1.93
N GLU A 19 -6.66 31.69 2.53
CA GLU A 19 -6.45 31.38 3.96
C GLU A 19 -7.34 32.23 4.89
N ASP A 20 -7.61 33.47 4.50
CA ASP A 20 -8.52 34.40 5.18
C ASP A 20 -10.02 34.16 4.84
N GLY A 21 -10.32 33.21 3.96
CA GLY A 21 -11.67 32.88 3.51
C GLY A 21 -12.35 33.96 2.65
N SER A 22 -11.63 35.03 2.25
CA SER A 22 -12.24 36.19 1.60
C SER A 22 -12.53 36.00 0.12
N ALA A 23 -11.80 35.10 -0.54
CA ALA A 23 -11.91 34.84 -1.97
C ALA A 23 -11.74 33.36 -2.29
N VAL A 24 -12.10 32.98 -3.51
CA VAL A 24 -11.71 31.68 -4.06
C VAL A 24 -10.23 31.70 -4.43
N LYS A 25 -9.53 30.62 -4.10
CA LYS A 25 -8.12 30.44 -4.46
C LYS A 25 -8.02 30.23 -5.97
N LEU A 26 -7.10 30.96 -6.60
CA LEU A 26 -6.81 30.82 -8.03
C LEU A 26 -5.47 30.13 -8.23
N ASP A 27 -5.34 29.34 -9.30
CA ASP A 27 -4.06 28.80 -9.76
C ASP A 27 -3.23 29.87 -10.50
N GLU A 28 -2.04 29.48 -10.96
CA GLU A 28 -1.12 30.35 -11.70
C GLU A 28 -1.70 30.89 -13.02
N ASN A 29 -2.75 30.24 -13.54
CA ASN A 29 -3.47 30.64 -14.75
C ASN A 29 -4.75 31.45 -14.45
N GLY A 30 -5.00 31.79 -13.19
CA GLY A 30 -6.19 32.53 -12.76
C GLY A 30 -7.46 31.70 -12.72
N LYS A 31 -7.37 30.36 -12.70
CA LYS A 31 -8.53 29.46 -12.63
C LYS A 31 -8.81 29.06 -11.19
N ALA A 32 -10.09 29.02 -10.84
CA ALA A 32 -10.55 28.44 -9.58
C ALA A 32 -10.96 26.98 -9.77
N ALA A 33 -10.92 26.20 -8.69
CA ALA A 33 -11.48 24.86 -8.61
C ALA A 33 -12.28 24.68 -7.32
N VAL A 34 -13.40 23.94 -7.38
CA VAL A 34 -14.08 23.48 -6.17
C VAL A 34 -13.36 22.25 -5.61
N THR A 35 -13.44 22.01 -4.31
CA THR A 35 -12.78 20.88 -3.64
C THR A 35 -13.73 19.69 -3.47
N VAL A 36 -13.19 18.51 -3.16
CA VAL A 36 -13.95 17.25 -3.03
C VAL A 36 -15.01 17.27 -1.91
N ASP A 37 -14.81 18.04 -0.85
CA ASP A 37 -15.83 18.29 0.18
C ASP A 37 -17.07 18.98 -0.40
N PHE A 38 -16.89 19.89 -1.35
CA PHE A 38 -18.00 20.57 -2.02
C PHE A 38 -18.66 19.71 -3.08
N ALA A 39 -17.86 19.00 -3.87
CA ALA A 39 -18.30 18.27 -5.05
C ALA A 39 -18.85 16.87 -4.73
N CYS A 40 -18.23 16.15 -3.79
CA CYS A 40 -18.45 14.72 -3.58
C CYS A 40 -19.16 14.40 -2.26
N VAL A 41 -18.78 15.05 -1.15
CA VAL A 41 -19.28 14.71 0.20
C VAL A 41 -20.80 14.96 0.34
N ARG A 42 -21.41 15.74 -0.55
CA ARG A 42 -22.88 15.89 -0.60
C ARG A 42 -23.63 14.60 -0.90
N CYS A 43 -23.00 13.67 -1.61
CA CYS A 43 -23.56 12.35 -1.91
C CYS A 43 -22.80 11.24 -1.15
N HIS A 44 -21.51 11.46 -0.87
CA HIS A 44 -20.65 10.55 -0.12
C HIS A 44 -20.44 11.05 1.31
N GLU A 45 -21.51 11.16 2.08
CA GLU A 45 -21.52 11.83 3.39
C GLU A 45 -20.60 11.15 4.43
N THR A 46 -20.24 9.88 4.23
CA THR A 46 -19.35 9.10 5.10
C THR A 46 -17.96 8.89 4.51
N GLY A 47 -17.70 9.38 3.29
CA GLY A 47 -16.41 9.19 2.62
C GLY A 47 -15.33 10.09 3.20
N ASP A 48 -14.13 9.54 3.39
CA ASP A 48 -12.96 10.34 3.74
C ASP A 48 -12.51 11.21 2.54
N LEU A 49 -12.02 12.42 2.79
CA LEU A 49 -11.65 13.36 1.73
C LEU A 49 -10.45 12.89 0.92
N VAL A 50 -9.50 12.20 1.55
CA VAL A 50 -8.33 11.62 0.87
C VAL A 50 -8.77 10.47 -0.03
N GLU A 51 -9.63 9.59 0.50
CA GLU A 51 -10.24 8.48 -0.24
C GLU A 51 -11.03 9.00 -1.46
N LEU A 52 -11.94 9.97 -1.25
CA LEU A 52 -12.73 10.58 -2.33
C LEU A 52 -11.85 11.31 -3.36
N GLY A 53 -10.78 11.98 -2.90
CA GLY A 53 -9.81 12.63 -3.76
C GLY A 53 -9.06 11.65 -4.66
N ASN A 54 -8.68 10.51 -4.11
CA ASN A 54 -8.05 9.42 -4.85
C ASN A 54 -9.03 8.83 -5.89
N PHE A 55 -10.27 8.53 -5.51
CA PHE A 55 -11.28 8.03 -6.44
C PHE A 55 -11.68 9.02 -7.54
N ALA A 56 -11.55 10.32 -7.29
CA ALA A 56 -11.84 11.34 -8.30
C ALA A 56 -10.71 11.46 -9.35
N LYS A 57 -9.48 11.03 -9.04
CA LYS A 57 -8.37 11.03 -10.00
C LYS A 57 -8.68 10.03 -11.11
N ASN A 58 -8.62 10.50 -12.35
CA ASN A 58 -8.89 9.71 -13.55
C ASN A 58 -10.27 9.01 -13.56
N PHE A 59 -11.29 9.58 -12.90
CA PHE A 59 -12.65 9.02 -12.87
C PHE A 59 -13.28 8.84 -14.27
N HIS A 60 -12.82 9.61 -15.26
CA HIS A 60 -13.24 9.47 -16.67
C HIS A 60 -12.43 8.43 -17.46
N GLY A 61 -11.40 7.82 -16.85
CA GLY A 61 -10.57 6.76 -17.43
C GLY A 61 -9.78 7.18 -18.67
N THR A 62 -9.41 8.46 -18.77
CA THR A 62 -8.74 9.01 -19.96
C THR A 62 -7.21 9.05 -19.84
N ASP A 63 -6.68 8.91 -18.63
CA ASP A 63 -5.24 8.77 -18.40
C ASP A 63 -4.89 7.27 -18.36
N ASP A 64 -4.20 6.81 -19.39
CA ASP A 64 -3.65 5.45 -19.51
C ASP A 64 -2.11 5.45 -19.44
N SER A 65 -1.52 6.60 -19.09
CA SER A 65 -0.06 6.74 -18.98
C SER A 65 0.50 6.11 -17.71
N VAL A 66 -0.36 5.90 -16.72
CA VAL A 66 -0.06 5.24 -15.43
C VAL A 66 -1.10 4.16 -15.11
N SER A 67 -0.73 3.23 -14.25
CA SER A 67 -1.65 2.20 -13.74
C SER A 67 -2.79 2.81 -12.93
N GLN A 68 -3.99 2.20 -12.98
CA GLN A 68 -5.11 2.64 -12.15
C GLN A 68 -4.81 2.57 -10.65
N LEU A 69 -3.84 1.73 -10.24
CA LEU A 69 -3.37 1.67 -8.86
C LEU A 69 -2.80 3.00 -8.36
N GLU A 70 -2.23 3.81 -9.26
CA GLU A 70 -1.71 5.14 -8.93
C GLU A 70 -2.82 6.09 -8.43
N HIS A 71 -4.06 5.83 -8.84
CA HIS A 71 -5.21 6.64 -8.46
C HIS A 71 -6.03 6.02 -7.34
N ILE A 72 -6.15 4.68 -7.32
CA ILE A 72 -6.99 3.95 -6.36
C ILE A 72 -6.26 3.72 -5.03
N GLY A 73 -4.94 3.64 -5.04
CA GLY A 73 -4.18 3.28 -3.84
C GLY A 73 -4.02 1.77 -3.65
N LEU A 74 -3.20 1.41 -2.66
CA LEU A 74 -3.14 0.04 -2.16
C LEU A 74 -4.48 -0.35 -1.56
N ASN A 75 -5.02 -1.52 -1.91
CA ASN A 75 -6.27 -2.01 -1.35
C ASN A 75 -6.31 -3.56 -1.32
N PRO A 76 -7.35 -4.17 -0.72
CA PRO A 76 -7.44 -5.62 -0.56
C PRO A 76 -7.32 -6.43 -1.86
N GLY A 77 -7.56 -5.82 -3.02
CA GLY A 77 -7.38 -6.41 -4.34
C GLY A 77 -5.94 -6.85 -4.66
N LEU A 78 -4.94 -6.34 -3.94
CA LEU A 78 -3.53 -6.73 -4.07
C LEU A 78 -3.16 -7.96 -3.23
N SER A 79 -4.04 -8.40 -2.32
CA SER A 79 -3.76 -9.56 -1.46
C SER A 79 -3.59 -10.84 -2.29
N GLY A 80 -2.59 -11.65 -1.96
CA GLY A 80 -2.29 -12.89 -2.67
C GLY A 80 -0.85 -13.37 -2.51
N ASN A 81 -0.47 -14.35 -3.33
CA ASN A 81 0.89 -14.88 -3.38
C ASN A 81 1.71 -14.09 -4.39
N TRP A 82 2.79 -13.47 -3.92
CA TRP A 82 3.73 -12.72 -4.73
C TRP A 82 5.09 -13.40 -4.66
N TRP A 83 5.76 -13.59 -5.79
CA TRP A 83 7.04 -14.32 -5.82
C TRP A 83 8.03 -13.65 -6.77
N GLY A 84 9.33 -13.86 -6.54
CA GLY A 84 10.40 -13.18 -7.29
C GLY A 84 10.76 -13.83 -8.64
N GLY A 85 9.80 -14.52 -9.28
CA GLY A 85 10.04 -15.25 -10.52
C GLY A 85 11.04 -16.40 -10.37
N SER A 86 11.49 -16.94 -11.52
CA SER A 86 12.42 -18.08 -11.55
C SER A 86 13.74 -17.82 -10.84
N ASP A 87 14.18 -16.56 -10.80
CA ASP A 87 15.47 -16.16 -10.24
C ASP A 87 15.50 -16.22 -8.71
N ARG A 88 14.32 -16.25 -8.07
CA ARG A 88 14.13 -16.35 -6.61
C ARG A 88 13.21 -17.53 -6.26
N SER A 89 13.17 -18.57 -7.09
CA SER A 89 12.31 -19.73 -6.89
C SER A 89 12.56 -20.41 -5.54
N GLY A 90 11.48 -20.70 -4.81
CA GLY A 90 11.54 -21.22 -3.44
C GLY A 90 11.40 -20.17 -2.35
N GLU A 91 11.30 -18.89 -2.73
CA GLU A 91 11.01 -17.77 -1.85
C GLU A 91 9.76 -17.01 -2.34
N GLY A 92 9.07 -16.32 -1.43
CA GLY A 92 7.90 -15.53 -1.80
C GLY A 92 7.14 -14.98 -0.62
N PHE A 93 6.24 -14.06 -0.94
CA PHE A 93 5.39 -13.37 0.00
C PHE A 93 3.96 -13.87 -0.11
N LEU A 94 3.32 -14.12 1.03
CA LEU A 94 1.88 -13.97 1.13
C LEU A 94 1.61 -12.53 1.58
N VAL A 95 1.04 -11.72 0.69
CA VAL A 95 0.67 -10.33 0.98
C VAL A 95 -0.82 -10.28 1.29
N GLU A 96 -1.16 -9.59 2.38
CA GLU A 96 -2.52 -9.23 2.76
C GLU A 96 -2.60 -7.71 2.89
N VAL A 97 -3.56 -7.09 2.22
CA VAL A 97 -3.93 -5.70 2.42
C VAL A 97 -5.32 -5.69 3.01
N ALA A 98 -5.46 -5.27 4.26
CA ALA A 98 -6.72 -5.38 5.00
C ALA A 98 -6.88 -4.24 5.99
N ASN A 99 -8.13 -3.99 6.41
CA ASN A 99 -8.41 -3.00 7.45
C ASN A 99 -8.08 -3.58 8.83
N SER A 100 -7.24 -2.88 9.58
CA SER A 100 -6.91 -3.16 10.97
C SER A 100 -7.20 -1.91 11.81
N SER A 101 -8.16 -2.02 12.74
CA SER A 101 -8.55 -0.94 13.65
C SER A 101 -8.92 0.39 12.97
N GLY A 102 -9.53 0.32 11.79
CA GLY A 102 -9.98 1.50 11.04
C GLY A 102 -8.96 2.04 10.02
N ALA A 103 -7.74 1.52 10.00
CA ALA A 103 -6.71 1.88 9.02
C ALA A 103 -6.41 0.71 8.08
N LEU A 104 -6.09 0.99 6.82
CA LEU A 104 -5.64 -0.04 5.90
C LEU A 104 -4.16 -0.36 6.18
N VAL A 105 -3.83 -1.64 6.26
CA VAL A 105 -2.48 -2.14 6.60
C VAL A 105 -2.09 -3.19 5.59
N LEU A 106 -0.82 -3.16 5.16
CA LEU A 106 -0.17 -4.24 4.43
C LEU A 106 0.55 -5.14 5.43
N ILE A 107 0.27 -6.44 5.35
CA ILE A 107 1.00 -7.50 6.05
C ILE A 107 1.61 -8.43 5.00
N GLY A 108 2.92 -8.60 5.01
CA GLY A 108 3.64 -9.53 4.14
C GLY A 108 4.28 -10.64 4.93
N SER A 109 3.92 -11.90 4.69
CA SER A 109 4.65 -13.06 5.22
C SER A 109 5.67 -13.52 4.19
N PHE A 110 6.95 -13.25 4.43
CA PHE A 110 8.04 -13.60 3.53
C PHE A 110 8.66 -14.94 3.93
N TYR A 111 8.48 -15.97 3.12
CA TYR A 111 9.12 -17.27 3.31
C TYR A 111 10.46 -17.29 2.56
N THR A 112 11.57 -17.40 3.30
CA THR A 112 12.93 -17.25 2.79
C THR A 112 13.93 -18.11 3.58
N TYR A 113 15.23 -17.85 3.41
CA TYR A 113 16.33 -18.58 4.02
C TYR A 113 17.29 -17.62 4.73
N ASP A 114 17.87 -18.07 5.83
CA ASP A 114 18.98 -17.38 6.50
C ASP A 114 20.31 -17.55 5.71
N PRO A 115 21.39 -16.86 6.11
CA PRO A 115 22.69 -16.97 5.43
C PRO A 115 23.31 -18.38 5.45
N ASP A 116 22.86 -19.26 6.34
CA ASP A 116 23.30 -20.66 6.43
C ASP A 116 22.40 -21.61 5.59
N GLY A 117 21.33 -21.09 4.98
CA GLY A 117 20.39 -21.83 4.15
C GLY A 117 19.24 -22.49 4.92
N ASN A 118 19.04 -22.17 6.20
CA ASN A 118 17.88 -22.66 6.95
C ASN A 118 16.64 -21.81 6.62
N GLN A 119 15.47 -22.45 6.58
CA GLN A 119 14.22 -21.75 6.33
C GLN A 119 13.86 -20.82 7.49
N ILE A 120 13.47 -19.60 7.14
CA ILE A 120 12.92 -18.61 8.06
C ILE A 120 11.67 -17.97 7.45
N TRP A 121 10.91 -17.26 8.26
CA TRP A 121 9.89 -16.35 7.75
C TRP A 121 10.01 -14.98 8.42
N LEU A 122 9.83 -13.93 7.62
CA LEU A 122 9.76 -12.56 8.10
C LEU A 122 8.33 -12.04 7.94
N ILE A 123 7.90 -11.19 8.86
CA ILE A 123 6.60 -10.52 8.81
C ILE A 123 6.83 -9.03 8.54
N ALA A 124 6.45 -8.57 7.36
CA ALA A 124 6.42 -7.17 6.99
C ALA A 124 5.09 -6.53 7.44
N VAL A 125 5.15 -5.35 8.03
CA VAL A 125 3.96 -4.57 8.41
C VAL A 125 4.17 -3.11 8.04
N GLY A 126 3.20 -2.51 7.33
CA GLY A 126 3.20 -1.10 6.94
C GLY A 126 1.80 -0.56 6.72
N ALA A 127 1.65 0.77 6.78
CA ALA A 127 0.39 1.43 6.47
C ALA A 127 0.13 1.37 4.96
N ALA A 128 -1.05 0.92 4.55
CA ALA A 128 -1.43 0.86 3.13
C ALA A 128 -2.19 2.13 2.71
N ASP A 129 -1.69 3.30 3.10
CA ASP A 129 -2.30 4.61 2.84
C ASP A 129 -1.64 5.36 1.65
N GLY A 130 -0.55 4.83 1.09
CA GLY A 130 0.10 5.32 -0.12
C GLY A 130 -0.62 4.94 -1.43
N SER A 131 -0.18 5.52 -2.55
CA SER A 131 -0.74 5.20 -3.89
C SER A 131 -0.36 3.78 -4.32
N MET A 132 0.89 3.59 -4.72
CA MET A 132 1.41 2.28 -5.16
C MET A 132 2.55 1.80 -4.28
N GLU A 133 2.94 2.58 -3.27
CA GLU A 133 4.12 2.33 -2.46
C GLU A 133 3.77 2.36 -0.97
N THR A 134 4.40 1.46 -0.20
CA THR A 134 4.32 1.45 1.26
C THR A 134 5.67 1.09 1.84
N ASP A 135 6.11 1.88 2.80
CA ASP A 135 7.21 1.52 3.69
C ASP A 135 6.71 0.51 4.73
N VAL A 136 7.56 -0.46 5.05
CA VAL A 136 7.27 -1.55 5.98
C VAL A 136 8.43 -1.77 6.95
N ILE A 137 8.08 -2.28 8.13
CA ILE A 137 9.05 -2.85 9.06
C ILE A 137 8.94 -4.37 8.97
N PHE A 138 10.08 -5.04 8.84
CA PHE A 138 10.20 -6.49 8.86
C PHE A 138 10.52 -6.96 10.27
N TYR A 139 9.82 -8.02 10.70
CA TYR A 139 10.04 -8.69 11.97
C TYR A 139 10.38 -10.16 11.76
N ILE A 140 11.21 -10.71 12.63
CA ILE A 140 11.43 -12.14 12.77
C ILE A 140 10.99 -12.55 14.17
N ASN A 141 10.27 -13.67 14.28
CA ASN A 141 9.79 -14.19 15.55
C ASN A 141 10.53 -15.47 15.92
N ASP A 142 10.89 -15.62 17.18
CA ASP A 142 11.45 -16.86 17.74
C ASP A 142 10.83 -17.22 19.10
N GLY A 143 11.37 -18.27 19.74
CA GLY A 143 11.02 -18.72 21.09
C GLY A 143 9.88 -19.74 21.17
N GLN A 144 8.90 -19.64 20.29
CA GLN A 144 7.69 -20.47 20.33
C GLN A 144 7.94 -21.94 19.98
N LYS A 145 7.22 -22.85 20.63
CA LYS A 145 7.32 -24.31 20.43
C LYS A 145 5.99 -24.93 20.02
N TRP A 146 6.09 -26.09 19.37
CA TRP A 146 4.93 -26.84 18.90
C TRP A 146 4.25 -27.64 20.04
N GLY A 147 2.92 -27.72 20.01
CA GLY A 147 2.16 -28.69 20.80
C GLY A 147 2.02 -28.30 22.28
N THR A 148 2.25 -29.24 23.19
CA THR A 148 2.06 -29.03 24.64
C THR A 148 3.03 -28.02 25.24
N ASP A 149 4.14 -27.75 24.55
CA ASP A 149 5.14 -26.79 24.97
C ASP A 149 4.86 -25.38 24.41
N PHE A 150 3.72 -25.19 23.72
CA PHE A 150 3.28 -23.88 23.25
C PHE A 150 2.95 -22.98 24.45
N ASP A 151 3.69 -21.88 24.59
CA ASP A 151 3.40 -20.80 25.52
C ASP A 151 3.35 -19.47 24.74
N PRO A 152 2.23 -18.73 24.75
CA PRO A 152 2.17 -17.43 24.08
C PRO A 152 3.11 -16.38 24.70
N ALA A 153 3.59 -16.57 25.93
CA ALA A 153 4.57 -15.68 26.56
C ALA A 153 5.99 -15.87 26.03
N ASP A 154 6.26 -16.97 25.34
CA ASP A 154 7.58 -17.27 24.77
C ASP A 154 7.84 -16.55 23.44
N VAL A 155 6.83 -15.91 22.84
CA VAL A 155 7.01 -15.22 21.56
C VAL A 155 7.90 -14.00 21.75
N ASN A 156 9.01 -13.99 21.02
CA ASN A 156 9.91 -12.86 20.96
C ASN A 156 9.92 -12.33 19.53
N GLN A 157 9.27 -11.18 19.33
CA GLN A 157 9.22 -10.47 18.07
C GLN A 157 10.39 -9.49 18.01
N VAL A 158 11.29 -9.71 17.06
CA VAL A 158 12.49 -8.90 16.88
C VAL A 158 12.38 -8.16 15.56
N GLU A 159 12.63 -6.85 15.59
CA GLU A 159 12.76 -6.07 14.36
C GLU A 159 13.95 -6.59 13.56
N PHE A 160 13.69 -7.04 12.35
CA PHE A 160 14.69 -7.53 11.41
C PHE A 160 15.31 -6.38 10.60
N GLY A 161 14.49 -5.44 10.17
CA GLY A 161 14.91 -4.32 9.33
C GLY A 161 13.72 -3.59 8.71
N THR A 162 13.99 -2.78 7.69
CA THR A 162 12.99 -1.98 6.98
C THR A 162 12.95 -2.35 5.51
N GLY A 163 11.91 -1.94 4.82
CA GLY A 163 11.84 -2.07 3.37
C GLY A 163 10.67 -1.31 2.78
N THR A 164 10.52 -1.44 1.47
CA THR A 164 9.46 -0.77 0.72
C THR A 164 8.87 -1.75 -0.28
N PHE A 165 7.55 -1.83 -0.33
CA PHE A 165 6.84 -2.48 -1.43
C PHE A 165 6.33 -1.45 -2.40
N THR A 166 6.51 -1.70 -3.69
CA THR A 166 5.92 -0.92 -4.78
C THR A 166 5.09 -1.83 -5.67
N PHE A 167 3.87 -1.45 -6.03
CA PHE A 167 2.95 -2.21 -6.88
C PHE A 167 2.53 -1.39 -8.11
N PRO A 168 3.37 -1.37 -9.16
CA PRO A 168 3.02 -0.65 -10.40
C PRO A 168 1.79 -1.22 -11.10
N ALA A 169 1.50 -2.52 -10.94
CA ALA A 169 0.33 -3.16 -11.52
C ALA A 169 -0.20 -4.28 -10.62
N CYS A 170 -1.32 -4.86 -11.00
CA CYS A 170 -1.99 -5.89 -10.20
C CYS A 170 -1.25 -7.23 -10.12
N ASP A 171 -0.30 -7.42 -11.02
CA ASP A 171 0.55 -8.61 -11.14
C ASP A 171 2.04 -8.27 -11.18
N VAL A 172 2.40 -6.99 -11.06
CA VAL A 172 3.79 -6.51 -11.04
C VAL A 172 4.03 -5.75 -9.76
N GLY A 173 5.06 -6.15 -9.02
CA GLY A 173 5.51 -5.47 -7.81
C GLY A 173 7.02 -5.43 -7.71
N HIS A 174 7.51 -4.79 -6.66
CA HIS A 174 8.91 -4.72 -6.30
C HIS A 174 9.01 -4.68 -4.79
N VAL A 175 10.06 -5.27 -4.24
CA VAL A 175 10.38 -5.17 -2.81
C VAL A 175 11.85 -4.83 -2.64
N SER A 176 12.14 -3.92 -1.72
CA SER A 176 13.47 -3.68 -1.16
C SER A 176 13.46 -4.03 0.32
N ILE A 177 14.54 -4.63 0.82
CA ILE A 177 14.70 -4.99 2.22
C ILE A 177 16.13 -4.65 2.66
N THR A 178 16.22 -3.88 3.74
CA THR A 178 17.48 -3.56 4.42
C THR A 178 17.41 -4.11 5.85
N PRO A 179 18.15 -5.19 6.16
CA PRO A 179 18.31 -5.66 7.53
C PRO A 179 18.92 -4.60 8.42
N ASN A 180 18.61 -4.60 9.72
CA ASN A 180 19.24 -3.71 10.67
C ASN A 180 20.70 -4.12 10.97
N ALA A 181 21.42 -3.28 11.73
CA ALA A 181 22.83 -3.50 12.04
C ALA A 181 23.12 -4.85 12.73
N THR A 182 22.19 -5.36 13.54
CA THR A 182 22.34 -6.66 14.21
C THR A 182 22.31 -7.81 13.21
N PHE A 183 21.30 -7.85 12.32
CA PHE A 183 21.19 -8.91 11.31
C PHE A 183 22.24 -8.77 10.21
N MET A 184 22.63 -7.55 9.83
CA MET A 184 23.80 -7.36 8.96
C MET A 184 25.08 -7.95 9.57
N GLY A 185 25.27 -7.80 10.88
CA GLY A 185 26.38 -8.43 11.61
C GLY A 185 26.32 -9.96 11.64
N GLN A 186 25.16 -10.56 11.36
CA GLN A 186 24.95 -12.01 11.24
C GLN A 186 25.08 -12.52 9.80
N GLY A 187 25.41 -11.64 8.84
CA GLY A 187 25.65 -12.02 7.44
C GLY A 187 24.45 -11.82 6.51
N TYR A 188 23.34 -11.27 6.99
CA TYR A 188 22.25 -10.84 6.10
C TYR A 188 22.68 -9.63 5.27
N GLY A 189 22.33 -9.63 3.99
CA GLY A 189 22.58 -8.51 3.07
C GLY A 189 21.28 -7.81 2.68
N GLU A 190 21.41 -6.60 2.16
CA GLU A 190 20.30 -5.92 1.48
C GLU A 190 19.90 -6.70 0.23
N ILE A 191 18.60 -6.79 -0.01
CA ILE A 191 18.04 -7.41 -1.21
C ILE A 191 16.97 -6.50 -1.81
N ALA A 192 16.91 -6.46 -3.13
CA ALA A 192 15.84 -5.80 -3.86
C ALA A 192 15.55 -6.58 -5.15
N TYR A 193 14.29 -6.86 -5.42
CA TYR A 193 13.89 -7.61 -6.61
C TYR A 193 12.41 -7.43 -6.94
N ASP A 194 12.08 -7.70 -8.20
CA ASP A 194 10.73 -7.62 -8.71
C ASP A 194 9.89 -8.81 -8.22
N LEU A 195 8.61 -8.55 -8.00
CA LEU A 195 7.60 -9.51 -7.59
C LEU A 195 6.58 -9.69 -8.71
N SER A 196 6.12 -10.91 -8.88
CA SER A 196 5.04 -11.26 -9.78
C SER A 196 3.89 -11.92 -9.03
N ARG A 197 2.66 -11.67 -9.48
CA ARG A 197 1.44 -12.31 -8.99
C ARG A 197 0.79 -13.17 -10.10
N ASP A 198 1.55 -14.08 -10.70
CA ASP A 198 1.14 -14.88 -11.86
C ASP A 198 1.03 -16.41 -11.61
N ILE A 199 1.50 -16.89 -10.44
CA ILE A 199 1.58 -18.34 -10.17
C ILE A 199 0.23 -19.01 -9.89
N THR A 200 -0.83 -18.23 -9.63
CA THR A 200 -2.18 -18.77 -9.46
C THR A 200 -3.23 -17.92 -10.17
N ASP A 201 -4.35 -18.54 -10.55
CA ASP A 201 -5.51 -17.82 -11.08
C ASP A 201 -6.29 -17.17 -9.93
N TYR A 202 -5.95 -15.91 -9.62
CA TYR A 202 -6.59 -15.16 -8.55
C TYR A 202 -8.06 -14.85 -8.89
N LYS A 203 -8.96 -15.13 -7.94
CA LYS A 203 -10.37 -14.69 -8.01
C LYS A 203 -10.61 -13.33 -7.36
N VAL A 204 -9.60 -12.80 -6.68
CA VAL A 204 -9.58 -11.43 -6.18
C VAL A 204 -9.33 -10.52 -7.38
N ALA A 205 -10.30 -9.68 -7.70
CA ALA A 205 -10.16 -8.71 -8.78
C ALA A 205 -9.01 -7.75 -8.46
N CYS A 206 -8.24 -7.41 -9.49
CA CYS A 206 -7.35 -6.25 -9.48
C CYS A 206 -8.11 -5.04 -8.93
N PRO A 207 -7.51 -4.23 -8.03
CA PRO A 207 -8.12 -2.98 -7.58
C PRO A 207 -8.66 -2.20 -8.78
N SER A 208 -9.97 -2.04 -8.83
CA SER A 208 -10.65 -1.27 -9.86
C SER A 208 -11.56 -0.26 -9.19
N LEU A 209 -11.84 0.84 -9.87
CA LEU A 209 -12.95 1.72 -9.52
C LEU A 209 -14.24 0.90 -9.62
N VAL A 210 -14.79 0.47 -8.48
CA VAL A 210 -16.14 -0.10 -8.46
C VAL A 210 -17.08 1.09 -8.47
N LEU A 211 -17.61 1.41 -9.65
CA LEU A 211 -18.76 2.29 -9.80
C LEU A 211 -19.99 1.47 -9.42
N ASP A 212 -20.53 1.71 -8.24
CA ASP A 212 -21.81 1.20 -7.78
C ASP A 212 -23.01 1.95 -8.43
#